data_AF-A0A838ZE53-F1
#
_entry.id   AF-A0A838ZE53-F1
#
_cell.length_a   1.000
_cell.length_b   1.000
_cell.length_c   1.000
_cell.angle_alpha   90.00
_cell.angle_beta   90.00
_cell.angle_gamma   90.00
#
_symmetry.space_group_name_H-M   'P 1'
#
loop_
_entity.id
_entity.type
_entity.pdbx_description
1 polymer ?
#
loop_
_entity_poly.entity_id
_entity_poly.type
_entity_poly.pdbx_seq_one_letter_code
_entity_poly.pdbx_strand_id
1 'polypeptide(L)'
;MIFTLPPVIMLLNDAIRPHTYYYSEINQYSKSYFYFAFILMMIIHDTYFYWMHRLMHHKSTNPSPLAAYAFHPLEAIVELGIFVLLLFVIPLHDYHLVVFFIASLLYNVYGHLGFEL
;
A
#
# COMPACT_ATOMS: atom_id res chain seq x y z
N MET A 1 9.25 -6.56 2.77
CA MET A 1 8.46 -7.79 3.01
C MET A 1 7.59 -7.72 4.27
N ILE A 2 7.97 -7.03 5.35
CA ILE A 2 7.08 -6.91 6.53
C ILE A 2 5.78 -6.15 6.24
N PHE A 3 5.81 -5.22 5.28
CA PHE A 3 4.66 -4.40 4.89
C PHE A 3 3.51 -5.17 4.22
N THR A 4 3.75 -6.40 3.75
CA THR A 4 2.68 -7.24 3.19
C THR A 4 1.88 -7.99 4.26
N LEU A 5 2.38 -8.02 5.50
CA LEU A 5 1.78 -8.82 6.57
C LEU A 5 0.36 -8.38 6.96
N PRO A 6 0.02 -7.08 7.09
CA PRO A 6 -1.33 -6.70 7.50
C PRO A 6 -2.43 -7.24 6.58
N PRO A 7 -2.42 -7.01 5.26
CA PRO A 7 -3.46 -7.56 4.40
C PRO A 7 -3.45 -9.10 4.42
N VAL A 8 -2.28 -9.75 4.49
CA VAL A 8 -2.22 -11.22 4.61
C VAL A 8 -2.90 -11.71 5.90
N ILE A 9 -2.58 -11.11 7.05
CA ILE A 9 -3.19 -11.48 8.34
C ILE A 9 -4.70 -11.26 8.31
N MET A 10 -5.15 -10.14 7.76
CA MET A 10 -6.59 -9.82 7.66
C MET A 10 -7.34 -10.82 6.79
N LEU A 11 -6.76 -11.19 5.63
CA LEU A 11 -7.39 -12.08 4.67
C LEU A 11 -7.31 -13.56 5.08
N LEU A 12 -6.35 -13.95 5.92
CA LEU A 12 -6.26 -15.31 6.48
C LEU A 12 -7.03 -15.48 7.79
N ASN A 13 -7.50 -14.39 8.41
CA ASN A 13 -8.25 -14.43 9.65
C ASN A 13 -9.75 -14.53 9.38
N ASP A 14 -10.35 -15.66 9.75
CA ASP A 14 -11.79 -15.93 9.54
C ASP A 14 -12.72 -14.94 10.27
N ALA A 15 -12.27 -14.31 11.35
CA ALA A 15 -13.05 -13.30 12.05
C ALA A 15 -13.01 -11.93 11.35
N ILE A 16 -11.96 -11.63 10.60
CA ILE A 16 -11.75 -10.31 9.97
C ILE A 16 -12.18 -10.34 8.51
N ARG A 17 -11.75 -11.34 7.75
CA ARG A 17 -11.95 -11.45 6.30
C ARG A 17 -13.39 -11.17 5.85
N PRO A 18 -14.45 -11.71 6.49
CA PRO A 18 -15.83 -11.48 6.06
C PRO A 18 -16.31 -10.03 6.19
N HIS A 19 -15.63 -9.22 7.00
CA HIS A 19 -15.96 -7.81 7.22
C HIS A 19 -15.23 -6.87 6.26
N THR A 20 -14.31 -7.40 5.46
CA THR A 20 -13.60 -6.65 4.41
C THR A 20 -14.37 -6.72 3.09
N TYR A 21 -14.09 -5.81 2.17
CA TYR A 21 -14.59 -5.88 0.78
C TYR A 21 -13.70 -6.73 -0.13
N TYR A 22 -12.95 -7.67 0.42
CA TYR A 22 -12.14 -8.59 -0.36
C TYR A 22 -13.00 -9.50 -1.24
N TYR A 23 -12.56 -9.69 -2.48
CA TYR A 23 -13.12 -10.69 -3.37
C TYR A 23 -12.03 -11.51 -4.06
N SER A 24 -12.25 -12.82 -4.19
CA SER A 24 -11.26 -13.75 -4.76
C SER A 24 -11.53 -14.09 -6.23
N GLU A 25 -12.78 -13.96 -6.68
CA GLU A 25 -13.16 -14.31 -8.05
C GLU A 25 -13.10 -13.08 -8.95
N ILE A 26 -12.24 -13.12 -9.96
CA ILE A 26 -12.05 -11.98 -10.89
C ILE A 26 -13.34 -11.58 -11.62
N ASN A 27 -14.26 -12.52 -11.79
CA ASN A 27 -15.54 -12.31 -12.47
C ASN A 27 -16.66 -11.79 -11.54
N GLN A 28 -16.38 -11.59 -10.24
CA GLN A 28 -17.35 -11.02 -9.29
C GLN A 28 -17.70 -9.56 -9.62
N TYR A 29 -16.75 -8.82 -10.21
CA TYR A 29 -16.93 -7.47 -10.70
C TYR A 29 -16.57 -7.39 -12.19
N SER A 30 -16.92 -6.29 -12.85
CA SER A 30 -16.51 -6.07 -14.24
C SER A 30 -15.00 -5.87 -14.35
N LYS A 31 -14.41 -6.25 -15.49
CA LYS A 31 -12.99 -5.99 -15.77
C LYS A 31 -12.66 -4.49 -15.73
N SER A 32 -13.59 -3.64 -16.16
CA SER A 32 -13.41 -2.18 -16.06
C SER A 32 -13.31 -1.71 -14.62
N TYR A 33 -14.13 -2.26 -13.73
CA TYR A 33 -14.05 -1.98 -12.31
C TYR A 33 -12.71 -2.44 -11.73
N PHE A 34 -12.24 -3.65 -12.08
CA PHE A 34 -10.93 -4.15 -11.65
C PHE A 34 -9.80 -3.14 -11.93
N TYR A 35 -9.66 -2.69 -13.19
CA TYR A 35 -8.61 -1.72 -13.53
C TYR A 35 -8.82 -0.36 -12.86
N PHE A 36 -10.07 0.11 -12.77
CA PHE A 36 -10.37 1.39 -12.12
C PHE A 36 -10.10 1.34 -10.61
N ALA A 37 -10.44 0.25 -9.94
CA ALA A 37 -10.18 0.04 -8.52
C ALA A 37 -8.68 0.04 -8.23
N PHE A 38 -7.86 -0.54 -9.10
CA PHE A 38 -6.40 -0.45 -8.97
C PHE A 38 -5.88 0.98 -9.08
N ILE A 39 -6.33 1.75 -10.08
CA ILE A 39 -5.93 3.16 -10.23
C ILE A 39 -6.38 3.98 -9.02
N LEU A 40 -7.62 3.77 -8.56
CA LEU A 40 -8.16 4.45 -7.39
C LEU A 40 -7.37 4.10 -6.12
N MET A 41 -7.02 2.83 -5.93
CA MET A 41 -6.17 2.36 -4.84
C MET A 41 -4.82 3.10 -4.83
N MET A 42 -4.16 3.21 -5.99
CA MET A 42 -2.89 3.94 -6.11
C MET A 42 -3.04 5.41 -5.72
N ILE A 43 -4.07 6.10 -6.23
CA ILE A 43 -4.31 7.52 -5.91
C ILE A 43 -4.57 7.72 -4.42
N ILE A 44 -5.42 6.88 -3.81
CA ILE A 44 -5.72 6.95 -2.37
C ILE A 44 -4.46 6.71 -1.55
N HIS A 45 -3.70 5.67 -1.90
CA HIS A 45 -2.43 5.35 -1.23
C HIS A 45 -1.45 6.52 -1.30
N ASP A 46 -1.19 7.05 -2.50
CA ASP A 46 -0.20 8.11 -2.70
C ASP A 46 -0.61 9.40 -2.02
N THR A 47 -1.90 9.72 -2.05
CA THR A 47 -2.46 10.88 -1.32
C THR A 47 -2.28 10.71 0.17
N TYR A 48 -2.66 9.55 0.71
CA TYR A 48 -2.51 9.24 2.14
C TYR A 48 -1.05 9.33 2.57
N PHE A 49 -0.15 8.67 1.84
CA PHE A 49 1.27 8.64 2.15
C PHE A 49 1.90 10.03 2.04
N TYR A 50 1.58 10.82 1.00
CA TYR A 50 2.08 12.18 0.83
C TYR A 50 1.78 13.05 2.06
N TRP A 51 0.52 13.07 2.50
CA TRP A 51 0.12 13.89 3.64
C TRP A 51 0.75 13.41 4.94
N MET A 52 0.74 12.11 5.18
CA MET A 52 1.33 11.55 6.40
C MET A 52 2.84 11.77 6.43
N HIS A 53 3.53 11.51 5.33
CA HIS A 53 4.97 11.75 5.20
C HIS A 53 5.30 13.22 5.42
N ARG A 54 4.53 14.16 4.85
CA ARG A 54 4.72 15.60 5.06
C ARG A 54 4.54 16.02 6.52
N LEU A 55 3.61 15.40 7.25
CA LEU A 55 3.39 15.69 8.67
C LEU A 55 4.51 15.14 9.56
N MET A 56 5.15 14.03 9.16
CA MET A 56 6.18 13.35 9.94
C MET A 56 7.61 13.81 9.60
N HIS A 57 7.89 14.10 8.33
CA HIS A 57 9.22 14.43 7.83
C HIS A 57 9.34 15.89 7.43
N HIS A 58 10.45 16.51 7.81
CA HIS A 58 10.83 17.85 7.36
C HIS A 58 11.98 17.71 6.36
N LYS A 59 11.64 17.59 5.07
CA LYS A 59 12.54 17.48 3.88
C LYS A 59 13.60 16.37 3.95
N SER A 60 13.53 15.43 3.00
CA SER A 60 14.59 14.45 2.78
C SER A 60 15.77 15.09 2.02
N THR A 61 16.99 14.92 2.51
CA THR A 61 18.22 15.38 1.82
C THR A 61 19.10 14.18 1.48
N ASN A 62 19.09 13.78 0.20
CA ASN A 62 19.94 12.74 -0.40
C ASN A 62 20.03 11.42 0.40
N PRO A 63 18.90 10.68 0.56
CA PRO A 63 18.90 9.40 1.26
C PRO A 63 19.57 8.32 0.40
N SER A 64 20.31 7.41 1.04
CA SER A 64 20.89 6.25 0.38
C SER A 64 19.87 5.12 0.20
N PRO A 65 20.12 4.13 -0.69
CA PRO A 65 19.25 2.96 -0.84
C PRO A 65 19.03 2.16 0.44
N LEU A 66 20.01 2.17 1.36
CA LEU A 66 19.89 1.50 2.65
C LEU A 66 19.01 2.28 3.65
N ALA A 67 18.91 3.61 3.49
CA ALA A 67 18.02 4.44 4.30
C ALA A 67 16.54 4.09 4.06
N ALA A 68 16.20 3.51 2.90
CA ALA A 68 14.87 2.99 2.60
C ALA A 68 14.40 1.87 3.55
N TYR A 69 15.29 1.29 4.36
CA TYR A 69 14.95 0.26 5.35
C TYR A 69 14.89 0.79 6.78
N ALA A 70 15.19 2.07 7.01
CA ALA A 70 15.28 2.67 8.34
C ALA A 70 14.03 3.53 8.62
N PHE A 71 12.92 2.88 8.97
CA PHE A 71 11.67 3.56 9.31
C PHE A 71 11.53 3.81 10.81
N HIS A 72 11.05 4.99 11.17
CA HIS A 72 10.54 5.22 12.52
C HIS A 72 9.29 4.34 12.77
N PRO A 73 9.08 3.78 13.97
CA PRO A 73 7.93 2.89 14.24
C PRO A 73 6.57 3.50 13.89
N LEU A 74 6.41 4.80 14.08
CA LEU A 74 5.18 5.52 13.71
C LEU A 74 4.96 5.51 12.18
N GLU A 75 6.01 5.69 11.39
CA GLU A 75 5.92 5.66 9.93
C GLU A 75 5.51 4.27 9.45
N ALA A 76 6.08 3.23 10.06
CA ALA A 76 5.68 1.87 9.76
C ALA A 76 4.20 1.63 10.06
N ILE A 77 3.67 2.10 11.20
CA ILE A 77 2.25 1.96 11.53
C ILE A 77 1.36 2.65 10.48
N VAL A 78 1.74 3.85 10.07
CA VAL A 78 1.01 4.62 9.05
C VAL A 78 1.01 3.88 7.71
N GLU A 79 2.18 3.44 7.25
CA GLU A 79 2.32 2.70 5.99
C GLU A 79 1.55 1.37 6.00
N LEU A 80 1.49 0.69 7.15
CA LEU A 80 0.69 -0.53 7.31
C LEU A 80 -0.82 -0.23 7.39
N GLY A 81 -1.20 0.91 7.98
CA GLY A 81 -2.58 1.30 8.26
C GLY A 81 -3.42 1.56 7.00
N ILE A 82 -2.80 1.98 5.90
CA ILE A 82 -3.51 2.24 4.64
C ILE A 82 -4.20 0.99 4.08
N PHE A 83 -3.61 -0.20 4.25
CA PHE A 83 -4.21 -1.43 3.77
C PHE A 83 -5.44 -1.84 4.57
N VAL A 84 -5.50 -1.47 5.85
CA VAL A 84 -6.71 -1.63 6.66
C VAL A 84 -7.81 -0.75 6.07
N LEU A 85 -7.54 0.51 5.79
CA LEU A 85 -8.53 1.41 5.20
C LEU A 85 -9.00 0.92 3.82
N LEU A 86 -8.07 0.57 2.94
CA LEU A 86 -8.37 0.15 1.57
C LEU A 86 -9.27 -1.10 1.54
N LEU A 87 -8.95 -2.13 2.32
CA LEU A 87 -9.73 -3.37 2.38
C LEU A 87 -11.15 -3.19 2.95
N PHE A 88 -11.40 -2.13 3.71
CA PHE A 88 -12.70 -1.83 4.31
C PHE A 88 -13.50 -0.73 3.59
N VAL A 89 -12.94 -0.09 2.56
CA VAL A 89 -13.59 1.02 1.84
C VAL A 89 -13.85 0.67 0.38
N ILE A 90 -12.93 -0.04 -0.27
CA ILE A 90 -13.05 -0.39 -1.69
C ILE A 90 -12.97 -1.91 -1.90
N PRO A 91 -13.84 -2.48 -2.75
CA PRO A 91 -13.69 -3.86 -3.18
C PRO A 91 -12.35 -4.11 -3.89
N LEU A 92 -11.55 -5.02 -3.34
CA LEU A 92 -10.21 -5.35 -3.85
C LEU A 92 -9.99 -6.85 -4.02
N HIS A 93 -9.41 -7.20 -5.17
CA HIS A 93 -8.87 -8.52 -5.48
C HIS A 93 -7.44 -8.67 -4.92
N ASP A 94 -7.00 -9.90 -4.65
CA ASP A 94 -5.62 -10.18 -4.21
C ASP A 94 -4.56 -9.69 -5.22
N TYR A 95 -4.83 -9.77 -6.52
CA TYR A 95 -3.97 -9.26 -7.59
C TYR A 95 -3.71 -7.76 -7.46
N HIS A 96 -4.67 -6.95 -7.00
CA HIS A 96 -4.40 -5.54 -6.73
C HIS A 96 -3.32 -5.39 -5.66
N LEU A 97 -3.41 -6.16 -4.58
CA LEU A 97 -2.45 -6.13 -3.48
C LEU A 97 -1.06 -6.60 -3.95
N VAL A 98 -0.99 -7.72 -4.66
CA VAL A 98 0.28 -8.28 -5.17
C VAL A 98 0.97 -7.29 -6.10
N VAL A 99 0.26 -6.78 -7.11
CA VAL A 99 0.83 -5.82 -8.06
C VAL A 99 1.23 -4.53 -7.36
N PHE A 100 0.40 -4.04 -6.42
CA PHE A 100 0.71 -2.87 -5.62
C PHE A 100 2.04 -3.03 -4.87
N PHE A 101 2.23 -4.12 -4.13
CA PHE A 101 3.45 -4.31 -3.33
C PHE A 101 4.71 -4.44 -4.19
N ILE A 102 4.60 -5.07 -5.36
CA ILE A 102 5.70 -5.13 -6.33
C ILE A 102 6.02 -3.73 -6.86
N ALA A 103 5.01 -2.98 -7.30
CA ALA A 103 5.19 -1.63 -7.83
C ALA A 103 5.74 -0.66 -6.77
N SER A 104 5.23 -0.72 -5.55
CA SER A 104 5.67 0.08 -4.41
C SER A 104 7.13 -0.21 -4.05
N LEU A 105 7.55 -1.49 -4.02
CA LEU A 105 8.95 -1.85 -3.80
C LEU A 105 9.86 -1.25 -4.88
N LEU A 106 9.47 -1.35 -6.15
CA LEU A 106 10.26 -0.79 -7.24
C LEU A 106 10.36 0.74 -7.15
N TYR A 107 9.25 1.42 -6.86
CA TYR A 107 9.21 2.87 -6.71
C TYR A 107 10.02 3.36 -5.50
N ASN A 108 9.93 2.64 -4.38
CA ASN A 108 10.69 2.95 -3.18
C ASN A 108 12.21 2.80 -3.41
N VAL A 109 12.65 1.70 -4.04
CA VAL A 109 14.06 1.54 -4.44
C VAL A 109 14.48 2.69 -5.36
N TYR A 110 13.68 3.01 -6.37
CA TYR A 110 13.96 4.08 -7.32
C TYR A 110 14.12 5.45 -6.64
N GLY A 111 13.20 5.82 -5.73
CA GLY A 111 13.22 7.09 -5.01
C GLY A 111 14.39 7.26 -4.03
N HIS A 112 15.07 6.16 -3.67
CA HIS A 112 16.24 6.16 -2.79
C HIS A 112 17.58 5.94 -3.54
N LEU A 113 17.59 6.03 -4.87
CA LEU A 113 18.83 5.95 -5.66
C LEU A 113 19.68 7.25 -5.63
N GLY A 114 19.22 8.31 -4.96
CA GLY A 114 19.94 9.59 -4.88
C GLY A 114 19.90 10.40 -6.18
N PHE A 115 19.12 9.98 -7.18
CA PHE A 115 18.72 10.85 -8.28
C PHE A 115 17.64 11.80 -7.76
N GLU A 116 17.87 13.10 -7.87
CA GLU A 116 16.88 14.11 -7.50
C GLU A 116 15.60 13.91 -8.34
N LEU A 117 14.46 13.74 -7.66
CA LEU A 117 13.11 13.74 -8.23
C LEU A 117 12.32 14.92 -7.68
#